data_AF-A0A9W6UMP7-F1
#
_entry.id   AF-A0A9W6UMP7-F1
#
_cell.length_a   1.000
_cell.length_b   1.000
_cell.length_c   1.000
_cell.angle_alpha   90.00
_cell.angle_beta   90.00
_cell.angle_gamma   90.00
#
_symmetry.space_group_name_H-M   'P 1'
#
loop_
_entity.id
_entity.type
_entity.pdbx_description
1 polymer ?
#
loop_
_entity_poly.entity_id
_entity_poly.type
_entity_poly.pdbx_seq_one_letter_code
_entity_poly.pdbx_strand_id
1 'polypeptide(L)'
;MGALSSSLRLTIVRKLLLESEEFDHSCHWFGLDRPKSSLTHHFKALREAGVTRQRQYGLERRSQVRVDDLNARFPGLLDLVAAWTPQP
;
A
#
# COMPACT_ATOMS: atom_id res chain seq x y z
N MET A 1 9.47 1.35 -14.27
CA MET A 1 8.57 0.20 -14.02
C MET A 1 7.45 0.65 -13.08
N GLY A 2 6.18 0.39 -13.41
CA GLY A 2 5.04 0.91 -12.66
C GLY A 2 4.85 0.28 -11.27
N ALA A 3 4.64 1.11 -10.24
CA ALA A 3 4.42 0.60 -8.88
C ALA A 3 3.10 -0.17 -8.71
N LEU A 4 2.12 0.04 -9.59
CA LEU A 4 0.84 -0.69 -9.58
C LEU A 4 0.83 -1.91 -10.52
N SER A 5 1.93 -2.24 -11.19
CA SER A 5 1.97 -3.36 -12.16
C SER A 5 2.16 -4.74 -11.53
N SER A 6 2.16 -4.85 -10.20
CA SER A 6 2.39 -6.12 -9.50
C SER A 6 1.17 -6.43 -8.66
N SER A 7 0.60 -7.62 -8.85
CA SER A 7 -0.56 -8.10 -8.10
C SER A 7 -0.35 -7.96 -6.59
N LEU A 8 0.85 -8.25 -6.09
CA LEU A 8 1.15 -8.12 -4.65
C LEU A 8 1.13 -6.64 -4.18
N ARG A 9 1.66 -5.72 -5.00
CA ARG A 9 1.61 -4.28 -4.68
C ARG A 9 0.18 -3.77 -4.71
N LEU A 10 -0.63 -4.22 -5.67
CA LEU A 10 -2.06 -3.91 -5.73
C LEU A 10 -2.79 -4.44 -4.49
N THR A 11 -2.52 -5.69 -4.07
CA THR A 11 -3.09 -6.25 -2.84
C THR A 11 -2.72 -5.42 -1.62
N ILE A 12 -1.44 -5.01 -1.48
CA ILE A 12 -0.98 -4.17 -0.36
C ILE A 12 -1.70 -2.81 -0.37
N VAL A 13 -1.75 -2.14 -1.53
CA VAL A 13 -2.39 -0.82 -1.66
C VAL A 13 -3.89 -0.93 -1.40
N ARG A 14 -4.57 -1.93 -1.97
CA ARG A 14 -5.99 -2.18 -1.74
C ARG A 14 -6.29 -2.45 -0.28
N LYS A 15 -5.50 -3.31 0.36
CA LYS A 15 -5.66 -3.62 1.79
C LYS A 15 -5.46 -2.38 2.64
N LEU A 16 -4.44 -1.56 2.35
CA LEU A 16 -4.28 -0.27 2.98
C LEU A 16 -5.44 0.67 2.68
N LEU A 17 -5.94 0.73 1.46
CA LEU A 17 -7.01 1.64 1.07
C LEU A 17 -8.32 1.31 1.79
N LEU A 18 -8.67 0.02 1.89
CA LEU A 18 -9.90 -0.47 2.51
C LEU A 18 -9.83 -0.55 4.04
N GLU A 19 -8.63 -0.74 4.62
CA GLU A 19 -8.47 -0.96 6.07
C GLU A 19 -7.67 0.13 6.79
N SER A 20 -7.07 1.11 6.10
CA SER A 20 -6.31 2.22 6.74
C SER A 20 -7.14 3.47 6.97
N GLU A 21 -8.45 3.35 7.13
CA GLU A 21 -9.31 4.52 7.36
C GLU A 21 -8.87 5.33 8.59
N GLU A 22 -8.25 4.72 9.62
CA GLU A 22 -7.92 5.46 10.86
C GLU A 22 -6.57 5.12 11.52
N PHE A 23 -5.91 4.01 11.19
CA PHE A 23 -4.68 3.59 11.89
C PHE A 23 -3.58 3.24 10.90
N ASP A 24 -2.45 3.95 10.97
CA ASP A 24 -1.28 3.58 10.20
C ASP A 24 -0.89 2.12 10.56
N HIS A 25 -0.77 1.22 9.58
CA HIS A 25 -0.54 -0.21 9.86
C HIS A 25 0.94 -0.58 9.84
N SER A 26 1.38 -1.31 10.86
CA SER A 26 2.75 -1.86 10.96
C SER A 26 2.99 -2.93 9.89
N CYS A 27 4.23 -3.11 9.42
CA CYS A 27 4.55 -4.16 8.43
C CYS A 27 4.09 -5.57 8.86
N HIS A 28 3.98 -5.83 10.16
CA HIS A 28 3.51 -7.12 10.69
C HIS A 28 1.99 -7.30 10.55
N TRP A 29 1.22 -6.21 10.56
CA TRP A 29 -0.24 -6.22 10.46
C TRP A 29 -0.73 -6.79 9.13
N PHE A 30 0.07 -6.70 8.06
CA PHE A 30 -0.32 -7.22 6.76
C PHE A 30 -0.61 -8.71 6.76
N GLY A 31 -0.02 -9.48 7.69
CA GLY A 31 -0.28 -10.92 7.84
C GLY A 31 -0.04 -11.72 6.55
N LEU A 32 0.75 -11.18 5.62
CA LEU A 32 1.09 -11.86 4.38
C LEU A 32 2.09 -12.95 4.72
N ASP A 33 1.81 -14.18 4.30
CA ASP A 33 2.73 -15.34 4.39
C ASP A 33 3.89 -15.15 3.39
N ARG A 34 4.64 -14.07 3.58
CA ARG A 34 5.75 -13.67 2.72
C ARG A 34 6.88 -13.10 3.58
N PRO A 35 8.13 -13.34 3.18
CA PRO A 35 9.28 -12.85 3.94
C PRO A 35 9.30 -11.32 4.01
N LYS A 36 9.71 -10.81 5.17
CA LYS A 36 9.82 -9.37 5.49
C LYS A 36 10.65 -8.58 4.48
N SER A 37 11.65 -9.22 3.84
CA SER A 37 12.48 -8.64 2.79
C SER A 37 11.70 -8.28 1.53
N SER A 38 10.77 -9.14 1.09
CA SER A 38 9.94 -8.86 -0.08
C SER A 38 9.00 -7.69 0.19
N LEU A 39 8.33 -7.69 1.34
CA LEU A 39 7.42 -6.59 1.72
C LEU A 39 8.15 -5.25 1.75
N THR A 40 9.35 -5.19 2.36
CA THR A 40 10.14 -3.96 2.43
C THR A 40 10.45 -3.39 1.04
N HIS A 41 10.80 -4.25 0.08
CA HIS A 41 11.02 -3.84 -1.31
C HIS A 41 9.74 -3.30 -1.97
N HIS A 42 8.59 -3.95 -1.76
CA HIS A 42 7.30 -3.47 -2.28
C HIS A 42 6.88 -2.13 -1.67
N PHE A 43 7.04 -1.95 -0.36
CA PHE A 43 6.77 -0.67 0.30
C PHE A 43 7.69 0.44 -0.21
N LYS A 44 8.99 0.14 -0.39
CA LYS A 44 9.93 1.11 -0.97
C LYS A 44 9.48 1.54 -2.36
N ALA A 45 9.13 0.59 -3.24
CA ALA A 45 8.65 0.90 -4.58
C ALA A 45 7.34 1.72 -4.59
N LEU A 46 6.39 1.41 -3.70
CA LEU A 46 5.14 2.18 -3.55
C LEU A 46 5.40 3.60 -3.04
N ARG A 47 6.33 3.77 -2.11
CA ARG A 47 6.77 5.07 -1.62
C ARG A 47 7.47 5.88 -2.71
N GLU A 48 8.37 5.26 -3.47
CA GLU A 48 9.08 5.91 -4.58
C GLU A 48 8.14 6.36 -5.69
N ALA A 49 7.04 5.64 -5.91
CA ALA A 49 5.97 6.06 -6.81
C ALA A 49 4.98 7.06 -6.19
N GLY A 50 5.16 7.44 -4.93
CA GLY A 50 4.29 8.39 -4.22
C GLY A 50 2.91 7.85 -3.84
N VAL A 51 2.69 6.54 -3.96
CA VAL A 51 1.41 5.89 -3.67
C VAL A 51 1.18 5.78 -2.16
N THR A 52 2.22 5.44 -1.41
CA THR A 52 2.16 5.30 0.04
C THR A 52 3.16 6.22 0.73
N ARG A 53 2.83 6.62 1.96
CA ARG A 53 3.77 7.26 2.90
C ARG A 53 4.07 6.28 4.03
N GLN A 54 5.30 6.29 4.52
CA GLN A 54 5.66 5.56 5.73
C GLN A 54 6.13 6.56 6.77
N ARG A 55 5.63 6.42 8.00
CA ARG A 55 6.11 7.14 9.17
C ARG A 55 6.61 6.17 10.22
N GLN A 56 7.73 6.53 10.84
CA GLN A 56 8.25 5.82 11.98
C GLN A 56 7.54 6.33 13.24
N TYR A 57 6.94 5.40 13.98
CA TYR A 57 6.33 5.64 15.28
C TYR A 57 7.13 4.83 16.30
N GLY A 58 8.16 5.47 16.87
CA GLY A 58 9.09 4.81 17.79
C GLY A 58 9.80 3.60 17.16
N LEU A 59 9.51 2.42 17.69
CA LEU A 59 10.07 1.14 17.23
C LEU A 59 9.32 0.54 16.03
N GLU A 60 8.14 1.07 15.70
CA GLU A 60 7.30 0.57 14.64
C GLU A 60 7.35 1.47 13.40
N ARG A 61 7.31 0.86 12.21
CA ARG A 61 7.14 1.57 10.95
C ARG A 61 5.74 1.33 10.46
N ARG A 62 4.99 2.42 10.30
CA ARG A 62 3.60 2.38 9.87
C ARG A 62 3.46 3.00 8.49
N SER A 63 2.60 2.42 7.67
CA SER A 63 2.42 2.80 6.26
C SER A 63 0.96 3.19 6.00
N GLN A 64 0.76 4.22 5.18
CA GLN A 64 -0.56 4.73 4.81
C GLN A 64 -0.59 5.07 3.32
N VAL A 65 -1.71 4.83 2.65
CA VAL A 65 -1.92 5.25 1.25
C VAL A 65 -2.22 6.74 1.20
N ARG A 66 -1.61 7.45 0.24
CA ARG A 66 -1.87 8.87 0.01
C ARG A 66 -3.12 9.01 -0.87
N VAL A 67 -4.27 8.65 -0.30
CA VAL A 67 -5.57 8.63 -1.01
C VAL A 67 -5.84 9.98 -1.65
N ASP A 68 -5.69 11.06 -0.91
CA ASP A 68 -5.93 12.43 -1.38
C ASP A 68 -5.02 12.82 -2.57
N ASP A 69 -3.71 12.58 -2.47
CA ASP A 69 -2.73 12.86 -3.53
C ASP A 69 -2.98 12.02 -4.79
N LEU A 70 -3.27 10.73 -4.60
CA LEU A 70 -3.57 9.80 -5.68
C LEU A 70 -4.89 10.12 -6.35
N ASN A 71 -5.92 10.50 -5.60
CA ASN A 71 -7.21 10.88 -6.15
C ASN A 71 -7.13 12.23 -6.88
N ALA A 72 -6.33 13.17 -6.40
CA ALA A 72 -6.09 14.44 -7.07
C ALA A 72 -5.30 14.28 -8.38
N ARG A 73 -4.29 13.39 -8.42
CA ARG A 73 -3.48 13.12 -9.62
C ARG A 73 -4.12 12.15 -10.60
N PHE A 74 -4.82 11.15 -10.08
CA PHE A 74 -5.42 10.04 -10.81
C PHE A 74 -6.83 9.76 -10.27
N PRO A 75 -7.80 10.64 -10.54
CA PRO A 75 -9.17 10.45 -10.10
C PRO A 75 -9.73 9.13 -10.63
N GLY A 76 -10.29 8.31 -9.74
CA GLY A 76 -10.86 6.99 -10.07
C GLY A 76 -9.86 5.83 -10.10
N LEU A 77 -8.54 6.06 -10.02
CA LEU A 77 -7.56 4.97 -9.94
C LEU A 77 -7.70 4.15 -8.67
N LEU A 78 -7.95 4.83 -7.54
CA LEU A 78 -8.14 4.16 -6.25
C LEU A 78 -9.40 3.30 -6.24
N ASP A 79 -10.46 3.76 -6.93
CA ASP A 79 -11.69 2.98 -7.09
C ASP A 79 -11.42 1.70 -7.88
N LEU A 80 -10.66 1.79 -8.98
CA LEU A 80 -10.20 0.59 -9.72
C LEU A 80 -9.38 -0.36 -8.84
N VAL A 81 -8.49 0.17 -7.99
CA VAL A 81 -7.69 -0.66 -7.08
C VAL A 81 -8.54 -1.27 -5.96
N ALA A 82 -9.57 -0.55 -5.47
CA ALA A 82 -10.52 -1.06 -4.49
C ALA A 82 -11.41 -2.17 -5.07
N ALA A 83 -11.89 -1.98 -6.30
CA ALA A 83 -12.67 -2.94 -7.07
C ALA A 83 -11.83 -4.13 -7.56
N TRP A 84 -10.51 -3.96 -7.70
CA TRP A 84 -9.62 -5.02 -8.14
C TRP A 84 -9.53 -6.14 -7.10
N THR A 85 -10.02 -7.33 -7.45
CA THR A 85 -9.87 -8.53 -6.62
C THR A 85 -8.63 -9.32 -7.04
N PRO A 86 -7.69 -9.61 -6.12
CA PRO A 86 -6.60 -10.51 -6.42
C PRO A 86 -7.17 -11.89 -6.80
N GLN A 87 -6.70 -12.43 -7.92
CA GLN A 87 -6.99 -13.83 -8.27
C GLN A 87 -6.30 -14.75 -7.26
N PRO A 88 -6.99 -15.82 -6.79
CA PRO A 88 -6.46 -16.75 -5.80
C PRO A 88 -5.20 -17.49 -6.28
#